data_AF-A0A7K0SL89-F1
#
_entry.id   AF-A0A7K0SL89-F1
#
_cell.length_a   1.000
_cell.length_b   1.000
_cell.length_c   1.000
_cell.angle_alpha   90.00
_cell.angle_beta   90.00
_cell.angle_gamma   90.00
#
_symmetry.space_group_name_H-M   'P 1'
#
loop_
_entity.id
_entity.type
_entity.pdbx_description
1 polymer ?
#
loop_
_entity_poly.entity_id
_entity_poly.type
_entity_poly.pdbx_seq_one_letter_code
_entity_poly.pdbx_strand_id
1 'polypeptide(L)'
;MANRPRSRAVYTIVAITTVQTLGLWAVAALFVYDTATQPSNSLAGAIFLDALIVLSAGAMSIVTVMFARGRSSTRSAIIVWQMTVIGIGIASAQGVEPRWDFAALLIVPAATVTAFVLFSRAVSRHLDSDA
;
A
#
# COMPACT_ATOMS: atom_id res chain seq x y z
N MET A 1 5.77 -26.93 -17.28
CA MET A 1 6.27 -26.62 -15.92
C MET A 1 5.09 -26.69 -14.96
N ALA A 2 5.11 -27.63 -14.01
CA ALA A 2 4.00 -27.79 -13.06
C ALA A 2 3.87 -26.53 -12.19
N ASN A 3 2.69 -25.91 -12.21
CA ASN A 3 2.38 -24.71 -11.45
C ASN A 3 2.39 -25.07 -9.96
N ARG A 4 3.52 -24.90 -9.26
CA ARG A 4 3.56 -25.14 -7.82
C ARG A 4 2.61 -24.15 -7.14
N PRO A 5 1.70 -24.61 -6.27
CA PRO A 5 0.77 -23.72 -5.61
C PRO A 5 1.55 -22.65 -4.83
N ARG A 6 1.17 -21.38 -5.01
CA ARG A 6 1.81 -20.26 -4.29
C ARG A 6 1.60 -20.44 -2.80
N SER A 7 2.61 -20.08 -2.01
CA SER A 7 2.51 -20.18 -0.55
C SER A 7 1.43 -19.25 -0.01
N ARG A 8 0.79 -19.64 1.11
CA ARG A 8 -0.23 -18.82 1.78
C ARG A 8 0.27 -17.41 2.07
N ALA A 9 1.54 -17.24 2.46
CA ALA A 9 2.15 -15.95 2.72
C ALA A 9 2.15 -15.01 1.49
N VAL A 10 2.42 -15.54 0.30
CA VAL A 10 2.37 -14.74 -0.95
C VAL A 10 0.95 -14.27 -1.23
N TYR A 11 -0.05 -15.16 -1.07
CA TYR A 11 -1.45 -14.77 -1.24
C TYR A 11 -1.88 -13.72 -0.21
N THR A 12 -1.45 -13.85 1.06
CA THR A 12 -1.77 -12.87 2.09
C THR A 12 -1.17 -11.49 1.77
N ILE A 13 0.09 -11.43 1.33
CA ILE A 13 0.70 -10.17 0.92
C ILE A 13 -0.10 -9.55 -0.24
N VAL A 14 -0.35 -10.31 -1.30
CA VAL A 14 -1.09 -9.82 -2.48
C VAL A 14 -2.49 -9.33 -2.09
N ALA A 15 -3.20 -10.05 -1.23
CA ALA A 15 -4.52 -9.65 -0.77
C ALA A 15 -4.47 -8.32 0.01
N ILE A 16 -3.56 -8.21 0.98
CA ILE A 16 -3.42 -6.98 1.79
C ILE A 16 -3.00 -5.81 0.92
N THR A 17 -1.99 -5.96 0.06
CA THR A 17 -1.52 -4.87 -0.79
C THR A 17 -2.56 -4.48 -1.84
N THR A 18 -3.38 -5.42 -2.31
CA THR A 18 -4.53 -5.11 -3.18
C THR A 18 -5.57 -4.29 -2.45
N VAL A 19 -5.95 -4.66 -1.22
CA VAL A 19 -6.89 -3.88 -0.40
C VAL A 19 -6.34 -2.48 -0.12
N GLN A 20 -5.06 -2.36 0.23
CA GLN A 20 -4.40 -1.06 0.42
C GLN A 20 -4.42 -0.22 -0.87
N THR A 21 -4.14 -0.84 -2.02
CA THR A 21 -4.16 -0.17 -3.33
C THR A 21 -5.56 0.35 -3.67
N LEU A 22 -6.60 -0.48 -3.48
CA LEU A 22 -7.99 -0.10 -3.71
C LEU A 22 -8.42 1.01 -2.75
N GLY A 23 -8.04 0.92 -1.47
CA GLY A 23 -8.27 1.97 -0.49
C GLY A 23 -7.62 3.29 -0.91
N LEU A 24 -6.39 3.26 -1.42
CA LEU A 24 -5.70 4.45 -1.90
C LEU A 24 -6.38 5.06 -3.14
N TRP A 25 -6.88 4.23 -4.06
CA TRP A 25 -7.70 4.72 -5.19
C TRP A 25 -9.02 5.33 -4.73
N ALA A 26 -9.66 4.77 -3.69
CA ALA A 26 -10.87 5.35 -3.12
C ALA A 26 -10.59 6.73 -2.49
N VAL A 27 -9.48 6.88 -1.76
CA VAL A 27 -9.05 8.18 -1.22
C VAL A 27 -8.71 9.15 -2.35
N ALA A 28 -8.01 8.70 -3.40
CA ALA A 28 -7.70 9.55 -4.55
C ALA A 28 -8.98 10.03 -5.27
N ALA A 29 -9.97 9.16 -5.46
CA ALA A 29 -11.25 9.53 -6.04
C ALA A 29 -12.02 10.53 -5.16
N LEU A 30 -11.97 10.36 -3.84
CA LEU A 30 -12.57 11.29 -2.88
C LEU A 30 -11.90 12.67 -2.96
N PHE A 31 -10.57 12.72 -3.00
CA PHE A 31 -9.80 13.97 -3.15
C PHE A 31 -10.18 14.73 -4.41
N VAL A 32 -10.21 14.05 -5.56
CA VAL A 32 -10.63 14.66 -6.83
C VAL A 32 -12.08 15.15 -6.77
N TYR A 33 -12.97 14.39 -6.13
CA TYR A 33 -14.37 14.78 -5.94
C TYR A 33 -14.49 16.03 -5.05
N ASP A 34 -13.74 16.09 -3.95
CA ASP A 34 -13.75 17.22 -3.03
C ASP A 34 -13.18 18.46 -3.71
N THR A 35 -12.08 18.35 -4.45
CA THR A 35 -11.51 19.45 -5.25
C THR A 35 -12.51 19.98 -6.28
N ALA A 36 -13.35 19.11 -6.86
CA ALA A 36 -14.33 19.48 -7.87
C ALA A 36 -15.62 20.08 -7.29
N THR A 37 -15.99 19.76 -6.05
CA THR A 37 -17.31 20.09 -5.49
C THR A 37 -17.29 20.99 -4.27
N GLN A 38 -16.17 21.04 -3.54
CA GLN A 38 -16.03 21.80 -2.31
C GLN A 38 -15.19 23.07 -2.55
N PRO A 39 -15.52 24.19 -1.89
CA PRO A 39 -14.68 25.39 -1.94
C PRO A 39 -13.31 25.11 -1.32
N SER A 40 -12.25 25.38 -2.09
CA SER A 40 -10.86 25.19 -1.64
C SER A 40 -10.22 26.51 -1.25
N ASN A 41 -9.48 26.51 -0.14
CA ASN A 41 -8.65 27.64 0.27
C ASN A 41 -7.51 27.90 -0.73
N SER A 42 -7.05 26.88 -1.46
CA SER A 42 -6.03 26.98 -2.50
C SER A 42 -6.23 25.89 -3.55
N LEU A 43 -6.76 26.28 -4.71
CA LEU A 43 -7.00 25.36 -5.82
C LEU A 43 -5.71 24.69 -6.30
N ALA A 44 -4.60 25.44 -6.35
CA ALA A 44 -3.31 24.90 -6.75
C ALA A 44 -2.80 23.83 -5.77
N GLY A 45 -2.96 24.07 -4.46
CA GLY A 45 -2.59 23.10 -3.43
C GLY A 45 -3.45 21.83 -3.49
N ALA A 46 -4.75 21.98 -3.72
CA ALA A 46 -5.66 20.84 -3.88
C ALA A 46 -5.29 19.99 -5.09
N ILE A 47 -5.14 20.59 -6.28
CA ILE A 47 -4.74 19.89 -7.50
C ILE A 47 -3.38 19.19 -7.35
N PHE A 48 -2.43 19.84 -6.65
CA PHE A 48 -1.15 19.21 -6.35
C PHE A 48 -1.33 17.94 -5.52
N LEU A 49 -2.08 17.99 -4.42
CA LEU A 49 -2.34 16.83 -3.58
C LEU A 49 -3.07 15.71 -4.35
N ASP A 50 -4.07 16.06 -5.16
CA ASP A 50 -4.78 15.12 -6.04
C ASP A 50 -3.81 14.39 -6.96
N ALA A 51 -2.91 15.12 -7.63
CA ALA A 51 -1.91 14.53 -8.50
C ALA A 51 -0.97 13.58 -7.74
N LEU A 52 -0.52 13.98 -6.54
CA LEU A 52 0.40 13.18 -5.72
C LEU A 52 -0.25 11.88 -5.24
N ILE A 53 -1.52 11.92 -4.83
CA ILE A 53 -2.23 10.73 -4.36
C ILE A 53 -2.58 9.78 -5.50
N VAL A 54 -2.96 10.30 -6.68
CA VAL A 54 -3.19 9.50 -7.89
C VAL A 54 -1.91 8.82 -8.35
N LEU A 55 -0.78 9.55 -8.37
CA LEU A 55 0.53 8.98 -8.70
C LEU A 55 0.93 7.88 -7.72
N SER A 56 0.68 8.10 -6.42
CA SER A 56 0.93 7.08 -5.38
C SER A 56 0.06 5.84 -5.58
N ALA A 57 -1.22 6.00 -5.92
CA ALA A 57 -2.15 4.91 -6.24
C ALA A 57 -1.69 4.12 -7.47
N GLY A 58 -1.26 4.81 -8.52
CA GLY A 58 -0.69 4.19 -9.72
C GLY A 58 0.59 3.40 -9.41
N ALA A 59 1.53 4.01 -8.68
CA ALA A 59 2.77 3.35 -8.28
C ALA A 59 2.49 2.07 -7.44
N MET A 60 1.58 2.16 -6.47
CA MET A 60 1.24 1.02 -5.62
C MET A 60 0.50 -0.09 -6.39
N SER A 61 -0.30 0.27 -7.39
CA SER A 61 -0.92 -0.69 -8.32
C SER A 61 0.15 -1.48 -9.09
N ILE A 62 1.16 -0.79 -9.62
CA ILE A 62 2.28 -1.42 -10.32
C ILE A 62 3.03 -2.37 -9.37
N VAL A 63 3.39 -1.91 -8.17
CA VAL A 63 4.10 -2.73 -7.17
C VAL A 63 3.31 -3.97 -6.81
N THR A 64 2.01 -3.84 -6.55
CA THR A 64 1.13 -4.97 -6.21
C THR A 64 1.07 -6.00 -7.35
N VAL A 65 0.89 -5.55 -8.59
CA VAL A 65 0.83 -6.44 -9.76
C VAL A 65 2.18 -7.11 -10.02
N MET A 66 3.27 -6.36 -9.92
CA MET A 66 4.62 -6.89 -10.18
C MET A 66 5.06 -7.88 -9.09
N PHE A 67 4.70 -7.63 -7.83
CA PHE A 67 4.92 -8.59 -6.74
C PHE A 67 4.09 -9.85 -6.95
N ALA A 68 2.82 -9.69 -7.33
CA ALA A 68 1.96 -10.81 -7.70
C ALA A 68 2.51 -11.59 -8.90
N ARG A 69 3.38 -10.99 -9.73
CA ARG A 69 4.07 -11.66 -10.83
C ARG A 69 5.42 -12.29 -10.46
N GLY A 70 5.92 -12.09 -9.23
CA GLY A 70 7.19 -12.67 -8.77
C GLY A 70 8.42 -11.81 -9.02
N ARG A 71 8.26 -10.53 -9.35
CA ARG A 71 9.39 -9.66 -9.68
C ARG A 71 10.19 -9.26 -8.44
N SER A 72 11.46 -9.69 -8.37
CA SER A 72 12.38 -9.44 -7.24
C SER A 72 12.53 -7.96 -6.85
N SER A 73 12.52 -7.05 -7.84
CA SER A 73 12.64 -5.60 -7.63
C SER A 73 11.52 -5.00 -6.78
N THR A 74 10.40 -5.70 -6.61
CA THR A 74 9.25 -5.21 -5.83
C THR A 74 9.42 -5.36 -4.32
N ARG A 75 10.40 -6.14 -3.86
CA ARG A 75 10.61 -6.40 -2.43
C ARG A 75 10.84 -5.11 -1.64
N SER A 76 11.79 -4.30 -2.10
CA SER A 76 12.12 -3.02 -1.47
C SER A 76 10.94 -2.04 -1.56
N ALA A 77 10.28 -1.98 -2.71
CA ALA A 77 9.12 -1.12 -2.91
C ALA A 77 7.96 -1.44 -1.95
N ILE A 78 7.66 -2.72 -1.72
CA ILE A 78 6.65 -3.11 -0.72
C ILE A 78 7.07 -2.67 0.67
N ILE A 79 8.33 -2.89 1.08
CA ILE A 79 8.79 -2.51 2.42
C ILE A 79 8.65 -0.99 2.62
N VAL A 80 9.09 -0.19 1.65
CA VAL A 80 8.94 1.27 1.70
C VAL A 80 7.47 1.67 1.84
N TRP A 81 6.59 1.07 1.04
CA TRP A 81 5.16 1.32 1.15
C TRP A 81 4.59 0.96 2.53
N GLN A 82 4.97 -0.18 3.09
CA GLN A 82 4.50 -0.57 4.42
C GLN A 82 5.00 0.39 5.51
N MET A 83 6.22 0.91 5.40
CA MET A 83 6.72 1.94 6.33
C MET A 83 5.91 3.24 6.21
N THR A 84 5.53 3.64 5.00
CA THR A 84 4.62 4.78 4.78
C THR A 84 3.27 4.55 5.47
N VAL A 85 2.64 3.39 5.28
CA VAL A 85 1.35 3.06 5.91
C VAL A 85 1.46 3.04 7.44
N ILE A 86 2.55 2.52 7.99
CA ILE A 86 2.82 2.55 9.44
C ILE A 86 2.96 4.01 9.92
N GLY A 87 3.68 4.85 9.19
CA GLY A 87 3.81 6.28 9.49
C GLY A 87 2.46 6.99 9.52
N ILE A 88 1.59 6.72 8.54
CA ILE A 88 0.22 7.26 8.50
C ILE A 88 -0.59 6.75 9.70
N GLY A 89 -0.47 5.46 10.05
CA GLY A 89 -1.13 4.90 11.22
C GLY A 89 -0.66 5.55 12.53
N ILE A 90 0.65 5.77 12.68
CA ILE A 90 1.23 6.47 13.84
C ILE A 90 0.69 7.90 13.92
N ALA A 91 0.65 8.63 12.80
CA ALA A 91 0.09 9.97 12.74
C ALA A 91 -1.40 10.00 13.11
N SER A 92 -2.16 8.96 12.73
CA SER A 92 -3.58 8.84 13.05
C SER A 92 -3.85 8.67 14.56
N ALA A 93 -2.89 8.13 15.30
CA ALA A 93 -2.97 8.00 16.77
C ALA A 93 -2.55 9.27 17.53
N GLN A 94 -2.20 10.35 16.83
CA GLN A 94 -1.74 11.61 17.42
C GLN A 94 -2.77 12.73 17.23
N GLY A 95 -2.60 13.83 17.98
CA GLY A 95 -3.45 15.01 17.89
C GLY A 95 -4.49 15.13 19.00
N VAL A 96 -5.42 16.08 18.84
CA VAL A 96 -6.46 16.42 19.83
C VAL A 96 -7.51 15.31 19.95
N GLU A 97 -7.81 14.62 18.85
CA GLU A 97 -8.78 13.51 18.79
C GLU A 97 -8.10 12.27 18.15
N PRO A 98 -7.33 11.48 18.93
CA PRO A 98 -6.54 10.38 18.39
C PRO A 98 -7.43 9.21 17.93
N ARG A 99 -7.22 8.77 16.70
CA ARG A 99 -7.97 7.68 16.05
C ARG A 99 -7.19 6.37 16.06
N TRP A 100 -7.17 5.74 17.24
CA TRP A 100 -6.50 4.46 17.46
C TRP A 100 -7.08 3.31 16.62
N ASP A 101 -8.35 3.41 16.26
CA ASP A 101 -9.02 2.50 15.32
C ASP A 101 -8.36 2.51 13.95
N PHE A 102 -8.12 3.70 13.37
CA PHE A 102 -7.40 3.82 12.10
C PHE A 102 -5.93 3.44 12.22
N ALA A 103 -5.29 3.79 13.33
CA ALA A 103 -3.90 3.41 13.58
C ALA A 103 -3.73 1.88 13.55
N ALA A 104 -4.58 1.15 14.29
CA ALA A 104 -4.55 -0.32 14.30
C ALA A 104 -4.87 -0.92 12.93
N LEU A 105 -5.89 -0.39 12.25
CA LEU A 105 -6.31 -0.84 10.91
C LEU A 105 -5.18 -0.72 9.87
N LEU A 106 -4.33 0.31 9.98
CA LEU A 106 -3.22 0.54 9.06
C LEU A 106 -1.95 -0.22 9.48
N ILE A 107 -1.57 -0.14 10.75
CA ILE A 107 -0.29 -0.66 11.25
C ILE A 107 -0.28 -2.20 11.23
N VAL A 108 -1.37 -2.85 11.68
CA VAL A 108 -1.37 -4.32 11.84
C VAL A 108 -1.18 -5.05 10.50
N PRO A 109 -1.93 -4.72 9.43
CA PRO A 109 -1.70 -5.33 8.12
C PRO A 109 -0.31 -4.99 7.56
N ALA A 110 0.16 -3.75 7.75
CA ALA A 110 1.46 -3.32 7.23
C ALA A 110 2.65 -4.01 7.91
N ALA A 111 2.59 -4.18 9.22
CA ALA A 111 3.56 -4.96 9.99
C ALA A 111 3.54 -6.44 9.58
N THR A 112 2.35 -7.01 9.34
CA THR A 112 2.19 -8.39 8.87
C THR A 112 2.85 -8.61 7.51
N VAL A 113 2.59 -7.72 6.54
CA VAL A 113 3.23 -7.78 5.22
C VAL A 113 4.75 -7.66 5.36
N THR A 114 5.22 -6.70 6.15
CA THR A 114 6.65 -6.49 6.41
C THR A 114 7.30 -7.76 6.98
N ALA A 115 6.68 -8.37 7.99
CA ALA A 115 7.18 -9.60 8.60
C ALA A 115 7.27 -10.75 7.57
N PHE A 116 6.25 -10.93 6.72
CA PHE A 116 6.31 -11.96 5.68
C PHE A 116 7.39 -11.67 4.63
N VAL A 117 7.54 -10.42 4.18
CA VAL A 117 8.56 -10.06 3.19
C VAL A 117 9.99 -10.21 3.73
N LEU A 118 10.20 -9.99 5.03
CA LEU A 118 11.53 -10.09 5.66
C LEU A 118 11.89 -11.53 6.05
N PHE A 119 10.94 -12.29 6.60
CA PHE A 119 11.25 -13.55 7.28
C PHE A 119 10.71 -14.82 6.58
N SER A 120 9.84 -14.69 5.58
CA SER A 120 9.28 -15.86 4.89
C SER A 120 10.18 -16.35 3.75
N ARG A 121 10.79 -17.53 3.93
CA ARG A 121 11.53 -18.23 2.85
C ARG A 121 10.68 -18.47 1.61
N ALA A 122 9.37 -18.64 1.79
CA ALA A 122 8.46 -18.88 0.67
C ALA A 122 8.24 -17.61 -0.17
N VAL A 123 8.34 -16.42 0.43
CA VAL A 123 8.29 -15.15 -0.28
C VAL A 123 9.60 -14.90 -1.02
N SER A 124 10.76 -15.18 -0.40
CA SER A 124 12.06 -15.10 -1.09
C SER A 124 12.08 -15.97 -2.36
N ARG A 125 11.70 -17.25 -2.24
CA ARG A 125 11.64 -18.16 -3.41
C ARG A 125 10.70 -17.71 -4.52
N HIS A 126 9.61 -17.01 -4.17
CA HIS A 126 8.67 -16.46 -5.16
C HIS A 126 9.25 -15.27 -5.92
N LEU A 127 10.17 -14.55 -5.30
CA LEU A 127 10.83 -13.38 -5.89
C LEU A 127 12.10 -13.76 -6.67
N ASP A 128 12.75 -14.85 -6.28
CA ASP A 128 14.01 -15.32 -6.90
C ASP A 128 13.78 -16.12 -8.20
N SER A 129 12.54 -16.44 -8.58
CA SER A 129 12.27 -17.23 -9.81
C SER A 129 12.54 -16.47 -11.12
N ASP A 130 12.73 -15.15 -11.05
CA ASP A 130 12.95 -14.26 -12.19
C ASP A 130 14.41 -13.75 -12.27
N ALA A 131 15.31 -14.20 -11.39
CA ALA A 131 16.73 -13.83 -11.35
C ALA A 131 17.61 -14.93 -11.97
#